data_AF-A0A2S9FNI0-F1
#
_entry.id   AF-A0A2S9FNI0-F1
#
_cell.length_a   1.000
_cell.length_b   1.000
_cell.length_c   1.000
_cell.angle_alpha   90.00
_cell.angle_beta   90.00
_cell.angle_gamma   90.00
#
_symmetry.space_group_name_H-M   'P 1'
#
loop_
_entity.id
_entity.type
_entity.pdbx_description
1 polymer ?
#
loop_
_entity_poly.entity_id
_entity_poly.type
_entity_poly.pdbx_seq_one_letter_code
_entity_poly.pdbx_strand_id
1 'polypeptide(L)' 'LHVGYMDTDMVSYIPADQKTDPAVVATLALDGLFAGAPEILGDELTRTVKAQLSGASR' A
#
# COMPACT_ATOMS: atom_id res chain seq x y z
N LEU A 1 -6.01 -5.85 0.66
CA LEU A 1 -5.28 -4.59 0.88
C LEU A 1 -3.83 -4.92 1.17
N HIS A 2 -2.93 -4.39 0.36
CA HIS A 2 -1.50 -4.54 0.52
C HIS A 2 -0.90 -3.15 0.74
N VAL A 3 0.03 -3.04 1.68
CA VAL A 3 0.71 -1.80 2.06
C VAL A 3 2.15 -2.19 2.36
N GLY A 4 3.10 -1.34 1.99
CA GLY A 4 4.46 -1.41 2.48
C GLY A 4 4.49 -0.98 3.94
N TYR A 5 5.19 0.12 4.23
CA TYR A 5 5.17 0.68 5.58
C TYR A 5 4.10 1.76 5.72
N MET A 6 3.44 1.75 6.88
CA MET A 6 2.47 2.76 7.27
C MET A 6 2.98 3.44 8.53
N ASP A 7 2.74 4.75 8.67
CA ASP A 7 3.18 5.52 9.83
C ASP A 7 2.38 5.17 11.09
N THR A 8 2.79 4.07 11.72
CA THR A 8 2.20 3.49 12.92
C THR A 8 3.31 2.96 13.83
N ASP A 9 2.97 2.73 15.10
CA ASP A 9 3.92 2.25 16.10
C ASP A 9 4.58 0.90 15.74
N MET A 10 3.88 0.07 14.94
CA MET A 10 4.34 -1.25 14.50
C MET A 10 5.69 -1.20 13.78
N VAL A 11 5.98 -0.10 13.09
CA VAL A 11 7.23 0.12 12.33
C VAL A 11 7.89 1.45 12.71
N SER A 12 7.83 1.80 13.99
CA SER A 12 8.42 3.04 14.55
C SER A 12 9.92 3.22 14.30
N TYR A 13 10.65 2.12 14.03
CA TYR A 13 12.08 2.13 13.70
C TYR A 13 12.38 2.51 12.24
N ILE A 14 11.37 2.63 11.38
CA ILE A 14 11.54 3.03 9.98
C ILE A 14 11.44 4.57 9.86
N PRO A 15 12.32 5.22 9.08
CA PRO A 15 12.24 6.66 8.80
C PRO A 15 10.86 7.09 8.26
N ALA A 16 10.38 8.25 8.71
CA ALA A 16 9.03 8.73 8.38
C ALA A 16 8.78 8.94 6.88
N ASP A 17 9.81 9.36 6.14
CA ASP A 17 9.78 9.56 4.69
C ASP A 17 9.61 8.26 3.89
N GLN A 18 9.78 7.10 4.52
CA GLN A 18 9.59 5.77 3.93
C GLN A 18 8.25 5.13 4.32
N LYS A 19 7.36 5.87 4.98
CA LYS A 19 6.08 5.38 5.49
C LYS A 19 4.92 6.12 4.84
N THR A 20 3.86 5.38 4.54
CA THR A 20 2.61 5.92 4.02
C THR A 20 1.74 6.43 5.18
N ASP A 21 1.10 7.59 4.98
CA ASP A 21 0.11 8.10 5.92
C ASP A 21 -1.06 7.10 6.08
N PRO A 22 -1.39 6.65 7.31
CA PRO A 22 -2.53 5.80 7.57
C PRO A 22 -3.85 6.30 6.99
N ALA A 23 -4.08 7.61 6.95
CA ALA A 23 -5.31 8.21 6.43
C ALA A 23 -5.47 7.97 4.92
N VAL A 24 -4.37 7.99 4.16
CA VAL A 24 -4.37 7.66 2.73
C VAL A 24 -4.75 6.20 2.54
N VAL A 25 -4.15 5.30 3.32
CA VAL A 25 -4.46 3.86 3.23
C VAL A 25 -5.91 3.58 3.61
N ALA A 26 -6.43 4.21 4.67
CA ALA A 26 -7.81 4.06 5.10
C ALA A 26 -8.80 4.51 4.01
N THR A 27 -8.51 5.64 3.36
CA THR A 27 -9.30 6.16 2.24
C THR A 27 -9.32 5.14 1.08
N LEU A 28 -8.15 4.68 0.63
CA LEU A 28 -8.04 3.70 -0.45
C LEU A 28 -8.74 2.37 -0.11
N ALA A 29 -8.67 1.95 1.16
CA ALA A 29 -9.32 0.73 1.63
C ALA A 29 -10.84 0.84 1.52
N LEU A 30 -11.42 1.96 1.96
CA LEU A 30 -12.86 2.20 1.89
C LEU A 30 -13.33 2.35 0.45
N ASP A 31 -12.62 3.13 -0.37
CA ASP A 31 -12.94 3.33 -1.79
C ASP A 31 -12.93 2.01 -2.56
N GLY A 32 -11.87 1.20 -2.38
CA GLY A 32 -11.76 -0.09 -3.03
C GLY A 32 -12.81 -1.10 -2.53
N LEU A 33 -13.13 -1.07 -1.24
CA LEU A 33 -14.19 -1.90 -0.67
C LEU A 33 -15.55 -1.58 -1.30
N PHE A 34 -15.92 -0.30 -1.35
CA PHE A 34 -17.21 0.14 -1.94
C PHE A 34 -17.26 -0.05 -3.45
N ALA A 35 -16.11 -0.01 -4.15
CA ALA A 35 -16.01 -0.31 -5.57
C ALA A 35 -16.03 -1.83 -5.88
N GLY A 36 -16.04 -2.71 -4.87
CA GLY A 36 -15.98 -4.15 -5.07
C GLY A 36 -14.64 -4.64 -5.63
N ALA A 37 -13.56 -3.89 -5.38
CA ALA A 37 -12.23 -4.24 -5.87
C ALA A 37 -11.71 -5.52 -5.20
N PRO A 38 -11.25 -6.53 -5.97
CA PRO A 38 -10.72 -7.78 -5.42
C PRO A 38 -9.35 -7.60 -4.73
N GLU A 39 -8.61 -6.55 -5.09
CA GLU A 39 -7.28 -6.22 -4.55
C GLU A 39 -7.11 -4.70 -4.48
N ILE A 40 -6.46 -4.20 -3.42
CA ILE A 40 -6.19 -2.77 -3.18
C ILE A 40 -4.70 -2.62 -2.84
N LEU A 41 -4.00 -1.75 -3.56
CA LEU A 41 -2.58 -1.45 -3.37
C LEU A 41 -2.44 -0.05 -2.74
N GLY A 42 -1.95 -0.03 -1.50
CA GLY A 42 -2.03 1.14 -0.61
C GLY A 42 -0.95 2.19 -0.83
N ASP A 43 0.12 1.86 -1.55
CA ASP A 43 1.23 2.77 -1.82
C ASP A 43 1.99 2.38 -3.09
N GLU A 44 2.91 3.26 -3.51
CA GLU A 44 3.69 3.09 -4.74
C GLU A 44 4.68 1.92 -4.66
N LEU A 45 5.29 1.70 -3.49
CA LEU A 45 6.19 0.56 -3.27
C LEU A 45 5.46 -0.75 -3.52
N THR A 46 4.25 -0.89 -2.97
CA THR A 46 3.39 -2.06 -3.15
C THR A 46 3.04 -2.26 -4.63
N ARG A 47 2.73 -1.18 -5.37
CA ARG A 47 2.45 -1.25 -6.82
C ARG A 47 3.66 -1.72 -7.61
N THR A 48 4.84 -1.16 -7.32
CA THR A 48 6.09 -1.54 -7.95
C THR A 48 6.42 -3.02 -7.70
N VAL A 49 6.36 -3.48 -6.45
CA VAL A 49 6.61 -4.88 -6.10
C VAL A 49 5.60 -5.82 -6.77
N LYS A 50 4.31 -5.48 -6.75
CA LYS A 50 3.28 -6.27 -7.44
C LYS A 50 3.57 -6.38 -8.93
N ALA A 51 3.94 -5.29 -9.60
CA ALA A 51 4.25 -5.29 -11.03
C ALA A 51 5.46 -6.20 -11.35
N GLN A 52 6.52 -6.13 -10.56
CA GLN A 52 7.71 -6.97 -10.70
C GLN A 52 7.39 -8.46 -10.50
N LEU A 53 6.60 -8.80 -9.48
CA LEU A 53 6.23 -10.19 -9.17
C LEU A 53 5.19 -10.77 -10.14
N SER A 54 4.38 -9.93 -10.80
CA SER A 54 3.36 -10.35 -11.76
C SER A 54 3.92 -10.65 -13.16
N GLY A 55 5.24 -10.57 -13.33
CA GLY A 55 5.90 -10.92 -14.60
C GLY A 55 5.81 -9.83 -15.66
N ALA A 56 5.68 -8.55 -15.28
CA ALA A 56 5.92 -7.41 -16.19
C ALA A 56 7.43 -7.24 -16.47
N SER A 57 8.09 -8.34 -16.82
CA SER A 57 9.42 -8.42 -17.39
C SER A 57 9.28 -9.12 -18.74
N ARG A 58 8.69 -8.42 -19.70
CA ARG A 58 9.06 -8.48 -21.12
C ARG A 58 8.90 -7.09 -21.72
#